data_AF-A0A1S7BDK4-F1
#
_entry.id   AF-A0A1S7BDK4-F1
#
_cell.length_a   1.000
_cell.length_b   1.000
_cell.length_c   1.000
_cell.angle_alpha   90.00
_cell.angle_beta   90.00
_cell.angle_gamma   90.00
#
_symmetry.space_group_name_H-M   'P 1'
#
loop_
_entity.id
_entity.type
_entity.pdbx_description
1 polymer ?
#
loop_
_entity_poly.entity_id
_entity_poly.type
_entity_poly.pdbx_seq_one_letter_code
_entity_poly.pdbx_strand_id
1 'polypeptide(L)'
;MGKASRIKRERGSVITATHEPKVPQNWPDGHVGVELTGSDDAECIVVTIHGVRHYLHSSTAYELSKMLDSRIEEWDSYAKSQGAPGVLDVD
;
A
#
# COMPACT_ATOMS: atom_id res chain seq x y z
N MET A 1 -4.67 4.73 -52.52
CA MET A 1 -3.83 5.30 -51.46
C MET A 1 -4.70 5.56 -50.23
N GLY A 2 -4.82 4.59 -49.30
CA GLY A 2 -5.57 4.76 -48.06
C GLY A 2 -4.63 5.13 -46.92
N LYS A 3 -4.81 6.29 -46.27
CA LYS A 3 -4.03 6.69 -45.10
C LYS A 3 -4.68 6.10 -43.85
N ALA A 4 -3.94 5.28 -43.11
CA ALA A 4 -4.36 4.74 -41.82
C ALA A 4 -4.45 5.86 -40.78
N SER A 5 -5.64 6.01 -40.17
CA SER A 5 -5.89 6.98 -39.11
C SER A 5 -5.38 6.41 -37.78
N ARG A 6 -4.37 7.05 -37.20
CA ARG A 6 -3.74 6.62 -35.94
C ARG A 6 -4.67 7.04 -34.78
N ILE A 7 -5.41 6.08 -34.23
CA ILE A 7 -6.22 6.28 -33.02
C ILE A 7 -5.27 6.60 -31.86
N LYS A 8 -5.26 7.86 -31.43
CA LYS A 8 -4.55 8.35 -30.25
C LYS A 8 -5.32 7.84 -29.02
N ARG A 9 -4.91 6.70 -28.46
CA ARG A 9 -5.41 6.23 -27.17
C ARG A 9 -5.00 7.26 -26.11
N GLU A 10 -5.97 7.96 -25.56
CA GLU A 10 -5.77 8.80 -24.38
C GLU A 10 -5.31 7.90 -23.24
N ARG A 11 -4.14 8.19 -22.66
CA ARG A 11 -3.73 7.54 -21.41
C ARG A 11 -4.73 7.97 -20.37
N GLY A 12 -5.54 7.02 -19.88
CA GLY A 12 -6.42 7.26 -18.75
C GLY A 12 -5.64 7.92 -17.62
N SER A 13 -6.27 8.92 -16.99
CA SER A 13 -5.73 9.63 -15.84
C SER A 13 -5.17 8.63 -14.84
N VAL A 14 -3.86 8.69 -14.60
CA VAL A 14 -3.25 7.98 -13.47
C VAL A 14 -3.91 8.58 -12.23
N ILE A 15 -4.69 7.78 -11.50
CA ILE A 15 -5.24 8.22 -10.22
C ILE A 15 -4.05 8.37 -9.28
N THR A 16 -3.58 9.61 -9.11
CA THR A 16 -2.49 9.99 -8.21
C THR A 16 -2.99 10.45 -6.85
N ALA A 17 -4.25 10.15 -6.51
CA ALA A 17 -4.83 10.50 -5.22
C ALA A 17 -4.16 9.67 -4.13
N THR A 18 -3.09 10.21 -3.55
CA THR A 18 -2.55 9.72 -2.30
C THR A 18 -3.51 10.15 -1.18
N HIS A 19 -3.73 9.29 -0.20
CA HIS A 19 -4.45 9.66 1.03
C HIS A 19 -3.54 10.48 1.96
N GLU A 20 -2.47 11.07 1.43
CA GLU A 20 -1.54 11.90 2.17
C GLU A 20 -2.08 13.33 2.23
N PRO A 21 -2.12 13.96 3.41
CA PRO A 21 -2.48 15.36 3.50
C PRO A 21 -1.45 16.22 2.73
N LYS A 22 -1.92 17.33 2.14
CA LYS A 22 -1.06 18.29 1.40
C LYS A 22 0.02 18.93 2.27
N VAL A 23 -0.11 18.84 3.59
CA VAL A 23 0.82 19.38 4.58
C VAL A 23 1.13 18.30 5.61
N PRO A 24 2.39 18.22 6.11
CA PRO A 24 2.74 17.28 7.17
C PRO A 24 1.84 17.51 8.38
N GLN A 25 1.06 16.50 8.72
CA GLN A 25 0.24 16.50 9.92
C GLN A 25 1.04 15.84 11.04
N ASN A 26 1.02 16.42 12.25
CA ASN A 26 1.64 15.78 13.40
C ASN A 26 0.78 14.58 13.78
N TRP A 27 1.22 13.37 13.43
CA TRP A 27 0.56 12.11 13.75
C TRP A 27 1.15 11.57 15.05
N PRO A 28 0.57 11.87 16.24
CA PRO A 28 1.17 11.50 17.53
C PRO A 28 1.38 9.99 17.67
N ASP A 29 0.53 9.19 17.03
CA ASP A 29 0.56 7.72 17.07
C ASP A 29 1.18 7.08 15.82
N GLY A 30 1.76 7.90 14.92
CA GLY A 30 2.38 7.46 13.66
C GLY A 30 1.45 7.49 12.43
N HIS A 31 2.03 7.24 11.24
CA HIS A 31 1.29 7.24 9.96
C HIS A 31 0.29 6.08 9.84
N VAL A 32 0.56 4.98 10.54
CA VAL A 32 -0.21 3.75 10.54
C VAL A 32 -0.40 3.26 11.97
N GLY A 33 -1.62 2.85 12.33
CA GLY A 33 -1.94 2.23 13.62
C GLY A 33 -2.80 0.98 13.45
N VAL A 34 -2.77 0.07 14.42
CA VAL A 34 -3.50 -1.20 14.38
C VAL A 34 -4.18 -1.50 15.71
N GLU A 35 -5.45 -1.88 15.68
CA GLU A 35 -6.26 -2.27 16.85
C GLU A 35 -7.06 -3.54 16.55
N LEU A 36 -7.26 -4.42 17.53
CA LEU A 36 -8.18 -5.55 17.42
C LEU A 36 -9.60 -5.10 17.79
N THR A 37 -10.62 -5.48 17.01
CA THR A 37 -12.00 -5.30 17.45
C THR A 37 -12.33 -6.34 18.53
N GLY A 38 -13.20 -5.98 19.47
CA GLY A 38 -13.56 -6.85 20.60
C GLY A 38 -14.21 -8.18 20.19
N SER A 39 -14.51 -9.01 21.20
CA SER A 39 -14.85 -10.43 21.11
C SER A 39 -16.05 -10.82 20.24
N ASP A 40 -16.87 -9.85 19.83
CA ASP A 40 -18.20 -10.11 19.24
C ASP A 40 -18.24 -9.95 17.71
N ASP A 41 -17.19 -9.38 17.11
CA ASP A 41 -17.12 -9.10 15.67
C ASP A 41 -16.02 -9.92 15.00
N ALA A 42 -16.32 -11.17 14.65
CA ALA A 42 -15.63 -12.02 13.66
C ALA A 42 -14.16 -11.61 13.34
N GLU A 43 -13.29 -11.60 14.35
CA GLU A 43 -11.86 -11.30 14.25
C GLU A 43 -11.49 -10.15 13.29
N CYS A 44 -12.16 -9.00 13.40
CA CYS A 44 -11.76 -7.84 12.61
C CYS A 44 -10.55 -7.11 13.21
N ILE A 45 -9.68 -6.61 12.32
CA ILE A 45 -8.55 -5.75 12.64
C ILE A 45 -8.87 -4.37 12.08
N VAL A 46 -8.68 -3.34 12.91
CA VAL A 46 -8.77 -1.95 12.48
C VAL A 46 -7.38 -1.45 12.14
N VAL A 47 -7.16 -1.10 10.88
CA VAL A 47 -5.93 -0.45 10.42
C VAL A 47 -6.25 1.01 10.17
N THR A 48 -5.55 1.91 10.86
CA THR A 48 -5.68 3.36 10.65
C THR A 48 -4.54 3.81 9.74
N ILE A 49 -4.84 4.40 8.59
CA ILE A 49 -3.85 4.97 7.66
C ILE A 49 -4.18 6.43 7.46
N HIS A 50 -3.25 7.33 7.81
CA HIS A 50 -3.46 8.78 7.71
C HIS A 50 -4.79 9.23 8.36
N GLY A 51 -5.10 8.68 9.53
CA GLY A 51 -6.31 8.99 10.30
C GLY A 51 -7.60 8.37 9.77
N VAL A 52 -7.56 7.63 8.66
CA VAL A 52 -8.71 6.90 8.12
C VAL A 52 -8.69 5.47 8.65
N ARG A 53 -9.77 5.05 9.32
CA ARG A 53 -9.92 3.70 9.85
C ARG A 53 -10.43 2.75 8.78
N HIS A 54 -9.75 1.63 8.60
CA HIS A 54 -10.10 0.53 7.71
C HIS A 54 -10.38 -0.71 8.55
N TYR A 55 -11.55 -1.32 8.35
CA TYR A 55 -11.92 -2.55 9.04
C TYR A 55 -11.67 -3.71 8.11
N LEU A 56 -10.79 -4.62 8.51
CA LEU A 56 -10.40 -5.79 7.75
C LEU A 56 -10.76 -7.04 8.53
N HIS A 57 -11.51 -7.94 7.92
CA HIS A 57 -11.69 -9.28 8.47
C HIS A 57 -10.35 -10.03 8.50
N SER A 58 -10.16 -10.97 9.43
CA SER A 58 -8.89 -11.68 9.62
C SER A 58 -8.33 -12.29 8.33
N SER A 59 -9.19 -12.91 7.52
CA SER A 59 -8.81 -13.45 6.20
C SER A 59 -8.32 -12.38 5.22
N THR A 60 -8.94 -11.21 5.18
CA THR A 60 -8.52 -10.09 4.33
C THR A 60 -7.22 -9.48 4.83
N ALA A 61 -7.05 -9.35 6.15
CA ALA A 61 -5.81 -8.86 6.75
C ALA A 61 -4.63 -9.80 6.46
N TYR A 62 -4.86 -11.11 6.48
CA TYR A 62 -3.85 -12.11 6.15
C TYR A 62 -3.42 -12.06 4.67
N GLU A 63 -4.36 -11.93 3.74
CA GLU A 63 -3.99 -11.78 2.32
C GLU A 63 -3.29 -10.44 2.06
N LEU A 64 -3.70 -9.36 2.75
CA LEU A 64 -2.99 -8.09 2.69
C LEU A 64 -1.55 -8.21 3.22
N SER A 65 -1.32 -8.92 4.33
CA SER A 65 0.02 -9.09 4.89
C SER A 65 0.94 -9.79 3.88
N LYS A 66 0.50 -10.87 3.24
CA LYS A 66 1.27 -11.55 2.19
C LYS A 66 1.63 -10.63 1.03
N MET A 67 0.69 -9.80 0.60
CA MET A 67 0.94 -8.85 -0.48
C MET A 67 1.98 -7.79 -0.08
N LEU A 68 1.94 -7.34 1.17
CA LEU A 68 2.91 -6.39 1.70
C LEU A 68 4.29 -7.03 1.85
N ASP A 69 4.39 -8.25 2.37
CA ASP A 69 5.64 -8.99 2.49
C ASP A 69 6.31 -9.15 1.11
N SER A 70 5.54 -9.62 0.12
CA SER A 70 6.03 -9.75 -1.26
C SER A 70 6.49 -8.40 -1.83
N ARG A 71 5.78 -7.31 -1.55
CA ARG A 71 6.17 -5.97 -2.02
C ARG A 71 7.44 -5.46 -1.32
N ILE A 72 7.63 -5.77 -0.03
CA ILE A 72 8.85 -5.43 0.70
C ILE A 72 10.04 -6.18 0.09
N GLU A 73 9.91 -7.48 -0.18
CA GLU A 73 10.94 -8.28 -0.83
C GLU A 73 11.32 -7.74 -2.23
N GLU A 74 10.32 -7.38 -3.05
CA GLU A 74 10.52 -6.76 -4.36
C GLU A 74 11.33 -5.46 -4.25
N TRP A 75 10.94 -4.59 -3.31
CA TRP A 75 11.58 -3.30 -3.09
C TRP A 75 12.97 -3.42 -2.50
N ASP A 76 13.17 -4.35 -1.56
CA ASP A 76 14.48 -4.64 -0.98
C ASP A 76 15.46 -5.13 -2.03
N SER A 77 15.02 -6.07 -2.88
CA SER A 77 15.78 -6.57 -4.03
C SER A 77 16.14 -5.46 -5.00
N TYR A 78 15.19 -4.57 -5.31
CA TYR A 78 15.45 -3.41 -6.14
C TYR A 78 16.47 -2.46 -5.48
N ALA A 79 16.32 -2.14 -4.20
CA ALA A 79 17.23 -1.25 -3.48
C ALA A 79 18.67 -1.80 -3.47
N LYS A 80 18.85 -3.09 -3.21
CA LYS A 80 20.15 -3.78 -3.30
C LYS A 80 20.74 -3.72 -4.70
N SER A 81 19.92 -3.88 -5.74
CA SER A 81 20.38 -3.74 -7.14
C SER A 81 20.92 -2.34 -7.45
N GLN A 82 20.46 -1.32 -6.71
CA GLN A 82 20.93 0.07 -6.82
C GLN A 82 22.10 0.38 -5.86
N GLY A 83 22.63 -0.62 -5.16
CA GLY A 83 23.77 -0.48 -4.25
C GLY A 83 23.42 -0.02 -2.83
N ALA A 84 22.13 0.01 -2.46
CA ALA A 84 21.72 0.22 -1.08
C ALA A 84 21.93 -1.06 -0.26
N PRO A 85 22.11 -0.96 1.07
CA PRO A 85 22.30 -2.15 1.93
C PRO A 85 21.08 -3.08 1.96
N GLY A 86 19.88 -2.56 1.67
CA GLY A 86 18.62 -3.27 1.95
C GLY A 86 18.34 -3.35 3.46
N VAL A 87 17.21 -3.96 3.82
CA VAL A 87 16.71 -4.14 5.19
C VAL A 87 16.43 -5.62 5.50
N LEU A 88 16.14 -6.44 4.48
CA LEU A 88 15.96 -7.88 4.67
C LEU A 88 17.29 -8.60 4.51
N ASP A 89 17.64 -9.46 5.46
CA ASP A 89 18.71 -10.43 5.27
C ASP A 89 18.14 -11.60 4.45
N VAL A 90 18.69 -11.83 3.27
CA VAL A 90 18.39 -13.04 2.49
C VAL A 90 19.33 -14.11 3.02
N ASP A 91 18.80 -15.06 3.78
CA ASP A 91 19.51 -16.29 4.15
C ASP A 91 19.90 -17.11 2.91
#